data_AF-A0A8T5N617-F1
#
_entry.id   AF-A0A8T5N617-F1
#
_cell.length_a   1.000
_cell.length_b   1.000
_cell.length_c   1.000
_cell.angle_alpha   90.00
_cell.angle_beta   90.00
_cell.angle_gamma   90.00
#
_symmetry.space_group_name_H-M   'P 1'
#
loop_
_entity.id
_entity.type
_entity.pdbx_description
1 polymer ?
#
loop_
_entity_poly.entity_id
_entity_poly.type
_entity_poly.pdbx_seq_one_letter_code
_entity_poly.pdbx_strand_id
1 'polypeptide(L)'
;HTKAARVVEARKYINGFKARLAGFSSPEEAREWLVRNINGMSYKEASHFLRNIGMGRELAILDRHILRNLARLGVIPEVPKSLSPKKYLEIEARMIVFSEKIGIPMDHLDMLLWYREAGEIFK
;
A
#
# COMPACT_ATOMS: atom_id res chain seq x y z
N HIS A 1 23.56 7.38 -4.42
CA HIS A 1 24.03 7.44 -3.01
C HIS A 1 22.91 7.28 -1.97
N THR A 2 21.76 7.96 -2.09
CA THR A 2 20.68 7.96 -1.07
C THR A 2 20.00 6.61 -0.83
N LYS A 3 19.74 5.82 -1.88
CA LYS A 3 19.12 4.48 -1.73
C LYS A 3 20.00 3.50 -0.95
N ALA A 4 21.30 3.46 -1.25
CA ALA A 4 22.26 2.60 -0.56
C ALA A 4 22.35 2.95 0.94
N ALA A 5 22.40 4.25 1.27
CA ALA A 5 22.40 4.72 2.65
C ALA A 5 21.13 4.28 3.41
N ARG A 6 19.95 4.39 2.80
CA ARG A 6 18.68 3.93 3.42
C ARG A 6 18.66 2.43 3.67
N VAL A 7 19.18 1.63 2.73
CA VAL A 7 19.29 0.18 2.91
C VAL A 7 20.22 -0.16 4.08
N VAL A 8 21.38 0.50 4.17
CA VAL A 8 22.31 0.32 5.29
C VAL A 8 21.66 0.72 6.61
N GLU A 9 20.93 1.84 6.65
CA GLU A 9 20.21 2.28 7.85
C GLU A 9 19.13 1.26 8.26
N ALA A 10 18.36 0.73 7.31
CA ALA A 10 17.31 -0.24 7.57
C ALA A 10 17.84 -1.57 8.14
N ARG A 11 19.13 -1.92 7.90
CA ARG A 11 19.75 -3.13 8.47
C ARG A 11 19.74 -3.15 10.00
N LYS A 12 19.64 -2.00 10.68
CA LYS A 12 19.50 -1.94 12.15
C LYS A 12 18.29 -2.72 12.67
N TYR A 13 17.28 -2.92 11.82
CA TYR A 13 16.06 -3.64 12.18
C TYR A 13 16.06 -5.11 11.76
N ILE A 14 17.11 -5.62 11.09
CA ILE A 14 17.09 -6.96 10.46
C ILE A 14 16.86 -8.08 11.49
N ASN A 15 17.48 -7.96 12.66
CA ASN A 15 17.34 -8.93 13.75
C ASN A 15 15.97 -8.78 14.40
N GLY A 16 15.15 -9.82 14.31
CA GLY A 16 13.80 -9.83 14.87
C GLY A 16 12.78 -9.03 14.07
N PHE A 17 13.10 -8.57 12.85
CA PHE A 17 12.19 -7.77 12.03
C PHE A 17 10.82 -8.43 11.84
N LYS A 18 10.84 -9.71 11.45
CA LYS A 18 9.62 -10.49 11.22
C LYS A 18 8.80 -10.67 12.51
N ALA A 19 9.46 -10.93 13.63
CA ALA A 19 8.81 -11.05 14.93
C ALA A 19 8.17 -9.74 15.37
N ARG A 20 8.86 -8.60 15.14
CA ARG A 20 8.31 -7.27 15.39
C ARG A 20 7.07 -7.01 14.55
N LEU A 21 7.12 -7.27 13.24
CA LEU A 21 5.97 -7.08 12.37
C LEU A 21 4.79 -7.97 12.76
N ALA A 22 5.05 -9.22 13.17
CA ALA A 22 4.03 -10.15 13.65
C ALA A 22 3.46 -9.78 15.03
N GLY A 23 4.12 -8.89 15.77
CA GLY A 23 3.67 -8.41 17.08
C GLY A 23 2.67 -7.24 17.04
N PHE A 24 2.38 -6.69 15.86
CA PHE A 24 1.34 -5.66 15.71
C PHE A 24 -0.04 -6.29 15.65
N SER A 25 -1.05 -5.55 16.15
CA SER A 25 -2.44 -6.05 16.23
C SER A 25 -3.11 -6.06 14.85
N SER A 26 -2.63 -5.23 13.93
CA SER A 26 -3.19 -5.13 12.58
C SER A 26 -2.14 -4.75 11.51
N PRO A 27 -2.42 -5.01 10.23
CA PRO A 27 -1.61 -4.55 9.10
C PRO A 27 -1.40 -3.03 9.08
N GLU A 28 -2.40 -2.26 9.48
CA GLU A 28 -2.35 -0.79 9.54
C GLU A 28 -1.35 -0.31 10.58
N GLU A 29 -1.33 -0.93 11.77
CA GLU A 29 -0.34 -0.62 12.81
C GLU A 29 1.09 -0.94 12.34
N ALA A 30 1.26 -2.10 11.70
CA ALA A 30 2.55 -2.48 11.12
C ALA A 30 2.99 -1.46 10.04
N ARG A 31 2.06 -1.00 9.21
CA ARG A 31 2.32 0.02 8.18
C ARG A 31 2.71 1.36 8.79
N GLU A 32 1.99 1.82 9.82
CA GLU A 32 2.32 3.05 10.54
C GLU A 32 3.73 2.99 11.13
N TRP A 33 4.08 1.86 11.75
CA TRP A 33 5.42 1.68 12.29
C TRP A 33 6.48 1.73 11.19
N LEU A 34 6.25 1.05 10.07
CA LEU A 34 7.16 1.05 8.92
C LEU A 34 7.39 2.46 8.36
N VAL A 35 6.33 3.22 8.11
CA VAL A 35 6.41 4.60 7.58
C VAL A 35 7.19 5.52 8.54
N ARG A 36 7.01 5.35 9.85
CA ARG A 36 7.68 6.19 10.85
C ARG A 36 9.13 5.82 11.10
N ASN A 37 9.49 4.53 11.00
CA ASN A 37 10.80 4.02 11.44
C ASN A 37 11.75 3.69 10.28
N ILE A 38 11.24 3.46 9.08
CA ILE A 38 12.05 3.12 7.91
C ILE A 38 12.18 4.35 7.01
N ASN A 39 13.37 4.95 7.03
CA ASN A 39 13.65 6.18 6.30
C ASN A 39 13.42 6.00 4.79
N GLY A 40 12.57 6.87 4.23
CA GLY A 40 12.22 6.87 2.82
C GLY A 40 11.12 5.90 2.43
N MET A 41 10.39 5.33 3.40
CA MET A 41 9.20 4.51 3.14
C MET A 41 7.93 5.36 3.23
N SER A 42 7.20 5.44 2.12
CA SER A 42 5.84 6.00 2.04
C SER A 42 4.77 4.96 2.40
N TYR A 43 3.52 5.39 2.59
CA TYR A 43 2.38 4.47 2.79
C TYR A 43 2.27 3.43 1.68
N LYS A 44 2.45 3.84 0.42
CA LYS A 44 2.44 2.91 -0.71
C LYS A 44 3.53 1.85 -0.58
N GLU A 45 4.77 2.25 -0.28
CA GLU A 45 5.89 1.32 -0.16
C GLU A 45 5.73 0.39 1.04
N ALA A 46 5.21 0.90 2.16
CA ALA A 46 4.92 0.11 3.35
C ALA A 46 3.78 -0.89 3.11
N SER A 47 2.65 -0.44 2.53
CA SER A 47 1.54 -1.33 2.11
C SER A 47 2.05 -2.41 1.15
N HIS A 48 2.86 -2.02 0.15
CA HIS A 48 3.40 -2.95 -0.82
C HIS A 48 4.32 -4.00 -0.18
N PHE A 49 5.20 -3.55 0.69
CA PHE A 49 6.07 -4.46 1.45
C PHE A 49 5.25 -5.47 2.27
N LEU A 50 4.26 -4.99 3.03
CA LEU A 50 3.40 -5.85 3.86
C LEU A 50 2.60 -6.84 3.01
N ARG A 51 2.05 -6.42 1.86
CA ARG A 51 1.37 -7.34 0.93
C ARG A 51 2.33 -8.42 0.43
N ASN A 52 3.54 -8.06 0.04
CA ASN A 52 4.51 -9.00 -0.54
C ASN A 52 4.94 -10.09 0.45
N ILE A 53 4.93 -9.79 1.76
CA ILE A 53 5.18 -10.77 2.82
C ILE A 53 3.91 -11.45 3.37
N GLY A 54 2.75 -11.18 2.75
CA GLY A 54 1.46 -11.80 3.10
C GLY A 54 0.74 -11.20 4.30
N MET A 55 1.18 -10.06 4.81
CA MET A 55 0.65 -9.39 6.01
C MET A 55 -0.21 -8.15 5.71
N GLY A 56 -0.54 -7.89 4.43
CA GLY A 56 -1.21 -6.65 4.01
C GLY A 56 -2.27 -6.87 2.93
N ARG A 57 -3.05 -7.96 3.01
CA ARG A 57 -4.09 -8.28 2.00
C ARG A 57 -5.20 -7.23 1.91
N GLU A 58 -5.48 -6.56 3.01
CA GLU A 58 -6.53 -5.54 3.11
C GLU A 58 -6.01 -4.11 2.88
N LEU A 59 -4.68 -3.93 2.79
CA LEU A 59 -4.07 -2.63 2.55
C LEU A 59 -4.10 -2.29 1.06
N ALA A 60 -4.53 -1.08 0.73
CA ALA A 60 -4.48 -0.57 -0.64
C ALA A 60 -3.02 -0.30 -1.04
N ILE A 61 -2.71 -0.46 -2.33
CA ILE A 61 -1.48 0.07 -2.93
C ILE A 61 -1.86 1.16 -3.93
N LEU A 62 -2.07 2.36 -3.42
CA LEU A 62 -2.45 3.52 -4.24
C LEU A 62 -1.28 4.04 -5.07
N ASP A 63 -1.08 3.46 -6.25
CA ASP A 63 -0.19 3.98 -7.28
C ASP A 63 -0.93 4.81 -8.34
N ARG A 64 -0.22 5.35 -9.33
CA ARG A 64 -0.81 6.20 -10.37
C ARG A 64 -1.81 5.46 -11.28
N HIS A 65 -1.69 4.14 -11.43
CA HIS A 65 -2.59 3.32 -12.23
C HIS A 65 -3.86 3.04 -11.43
N ILE A 66 -3.73 2.63 -10.17
CA ILE A 66 -4.86 2.41 -9.26
C ILE A 66 -5.67 3.71 -9.11
N LEU A 67 -5.03 4.85 -8.83
CA LEU A 67 -5.73 6.13 -8.68
C LEU A 67 -6.49 6.53 -9.96
N ARG A 68 -5.90 6.35 -11.15
CA ARG A 68 -6.60 6.62 -12.42
C ARG A 68 -7.80 5.71 -12.62
N ASN A 69 -7.67 4.44 -12.26
CA ASN A 69 -8.77 3.49 -12.35
C ASN A 69 -9.90 3.81 -11.36
N LEU A 70 -9.57 4.16 -10.12
CA LEU A 70 -10.56 4.58 -9.10
C LEU A 70 -11.32 5.83 -9.54
N ALA A 71 -10.64 6.80 -10.17
CA ALA A 71 -11.28 7.98 -10.74
C ALA A 71 -12.23 7.62 -11.89
N ARG A 72 -11.80 6.75 -12.82
CA ARG A 72 -12.65 6.26 -13.93
C ARG A 72 -13.87 5.47 -13.45
N LEU A 73 -13.75 4.76 -12.32
CA LEU A 73 -14.83 4.00 -11.71
C LEU A 73 -15.74 4.85 -10.80
N GLY A 74 -15.45 6.14 -10.63
CA GLY A 74 -16.22 7.05 -9.78
C GLY A 74 -16.05 6.82 -8.27
N VAL A 75 -15.04 6.05 -7.85
CA VAL A 75 -14.73 5.82 -6.42
C VAL A 75 -14.13 7.08 -5.79
N ILE A 76 -13.33 7.81 -6.56
CA ILE A 76 -12.82 9.14 -6.23
C ILE A 76 -13.21 10.11 -7.34
N PRO A 77 -13.40 11.41 -7.04
CA PRO A 77 -13.83 12.38 -8.05
C PRO A 77 -12.74 12.64 -9.12
N GLU A 78 -11.48 12.67 -8.71
CA GLU A 78 -10.33 12.88 -9.59
C GLU A 78 -9.04 12.33 -8.97
N VAL A 79 -7.97 12.22 -9.77
CA VAL A 79 -6.65 11.82 -9.28
C VAL A 79 -6.01 13.01 -8.55
N PRO A 80 -5.68 12.90 -7.25
CA PRO A 80 -5.08 14.01 -6.52
C PRO A 80 -3.67 14.32 -7.03
N LYS A 81 -3.32 15.60 -7.10
CA LYS A 81 -1.97 16.06 -7.52
C LYS A 81 -0.86 15.61 -6.55
N SER A 82 -1.19 15.47 -5.27
CA SER A 82 -0.29 14.97 -4.24
C SER A 82 -1.05 14.07 -3.26
N LEU A 83 -0.34 13.11 -2.68
CA LEU A 83 -0.92 12.09 -1.82
C LEU A 83 -0.36 12.25 -0.40
N SER A 84 -1.02 13.06 0.42
CA SER A 84 -0.70 13.15 1.85
C SER A 84 -1.14 11.88 2.59
N PRO A 85 -0.57 11.56 3.77
CA PRO A 85 -1.01 10.42 4.58
C PRO A 85 -2.52 10.39 4.82
N LYS A 86 -3.11 11.53 5.18
CA LYS A 86 -4.56 11.66 5.38
C LYS A 86 -5.34 11.34 4.10
N LYS A 87 -4.88 11.85 2.94
CA LYS A 87 -5.54 11.60 1.66
C LYS A 87 -5.40 10.14 1.22
N TYR A 88 -4.26 9.52 1.51
CA TYR A 88 -4.02 8.10 1.28
C TYR A 88 -5.07 7.25 2.00
N LEU A 89 -5.21 7.45 3.31
CA LEU A 89 -6.17 6.71 4.13
C LEU A 89 -7.62 6.98 3.73
N GLU A 90 -7.96 8.22 3.34
CA GLU A 90 -9.29 8.54 2.82
C GLU A 90 -9.61 7.76 1.55
N ILE A 91 -8.68 7.69 0.60
CA ILE A 91 -8.87 6.98 -0.67
C ILE A 91 -8.88 5.47 -0.44
N GLU A 92 -8.03 4.96 0.44
CA GLU A 92 -8.03 3.55 0.84
C GLU A 92 -9.38 3.14 1.42
N ALA A 93 -9.94 3.92 2.35
CA ALA A 93 -11.26 3.65 2.91
C ALA A 93 -12.36 3.62 1.84
N ARG A 94 -12.32 4.54 0.86
CA ARG A 94 -13.26 4.52 -0.28
C ARG A 94 -13.08 3.27 -1.16
N MET A 95 -11.84 2.83 -1.36
CA MET A 95 -11.52 1.64 -2.13
C MET A 95 -12.00 0.37 -1.41
N ILE A 96 -11.86 0.29 -0.08
CA ILE A 96 -12.39 -0.82 0.75
C ILE A 96 -13.91 -0.91 0.59
N VAL A 97 -14.64 0.20 0.78
CA VAL A 97 -16.10 0.24 0.60
C VAL A 97 -16.50 -0.18 -0.83
N PHE A 98 -15.72 0.24 -1.83
CA PHE A 98 -15.96 -0.17 -3.22
C PHE A 98 -15.72 -1.66 -3.44
N SER A 99 -14.64 -2.22 -2.88
CA SER A 99 -14.28 -3.64 -2.89
C SER A 99 -15.40 -4.49 -2.29
N GLU A 100 -15.92 -4.10 -1.13
CA GLU A 100 -17.06 -4.75 -0.47
C GLU A 100 -18.32 -4.71 -1.35
N LYS A 101 -18.63 -3.54 -1.93
CA LYS A 101 -19.82 -3.35 -2.78
C LYS A 101 -19.82 -4.25 -4.02
N ILE A 102 -18.66 -4.49 -4.62
CA ILE A 102 -18.54 -5.33 -5.83
C ILE A 102 -18.21 -6.80 -5.53
N GLY A 103 -18.00 -7.15 -4.25
CA GLY A 103 -17.68 -8.51 -3.83
C GLY A 103 -16.29 -9.00 -4.28
N ILE A 104 -15.36 -8.10 -4.59
CA ILE A 104 -13.99 -8.45 -4.99
C ILE A 104 -13.04 -8.06 -3.85
N PRO A 105 -12.31 -9.01 -3.22
CA PRO A 105 -11.33 -8.72 -2.17
C PRO A 105 -10.30 -7.65 -2.56
N MET A 106 -9.80 -6.89 -1.59
CA MET A 106 -8.88 -5.77 -1.82
C MET A 106 -7.62 -6.16 -2.59
N ASP A 107 -6.96 -7.26 -2.22
CA ASP A 107 -5.77 -7.77 -2.91
C ASP A 107 -6.03 -8.16 -4.36
N HIS A 108 -7.18 -8.78 -4.64
CA HIS A 108 -7.63 -9.13 -5.99
C HIS A 108 -8.02 -7.89 -6.80
N LEU A 109 -8.70 -6.92 -6.18
CA LEU A 109 -9.10 -5.67 -6.83
C LEU A 109 -7.87 -4.89 -7.30
N ASP A 110 -6.85 -4.79 -6.45
CA ASP A 110 -5.60 -4.13 -6.79
C ASP A 110 -4.94 -4.78 -8.00
N MET A 111 -4.86 -6.13 -8.05
CA MET A 111 -4.36 -6.87 -9.21
C MET A 111 -5.19 -6.63 -10.48
N LEU A 112 -6.53 -6.63 -10.37
CA LEU A 112 -7.43 -6.43 -11.49
C LEU A 112 -7.31 -5.02 -12.09
N LEU A 113 -7.26 -3.99 -11.25
CA LEU A 113 -7.11 -2.60 -11.71
C LEU A 113 -5.73 -2.37 -12.33
N TRP A 114 -4.70 -3.06 -11.84
CA TRP A 114 -3.37 -3.02 -12.42
C TRP A 114 -3.34 -3.69 -13.80
N TYR A 115 -3.86 -4.92 -13.90
CA TYR A 115 -3.96 -5.67 -15.15
C TYR A 115 -4.72 -4.90 -16.24
N ARG A 116 -5.84 -4.25 -15.87
CA ARG A 116 -6.64 -3.43 -16.81
C ARG A 116 -5.83 -2.32 -17.48
N GLU A 117 -4.80 -1.82 -16.83
CA GLU A 117 -4.01 -0.69 -17.31
C GLU A 117 -2.67 -1.11 -17.93
N ALA A 118 -2.06 -2.20 -17.45
CA ALA A 118 -0.74 -2.66 -17.92
C ALA A 118 -0.81 -3.78 -18.97
N GLY A 119 -1.91 -4.53 -19.04
CA GLY A 119 -2.04 -5.72 -19.90
C GLY A 119 -1.28 -6.96 -19.40
N GLU A 120 -0.48 -6.83 -18.34
CA GLU A 120 0.31 -7.89 -17.71
C GLU A 120 0.22 -7.80 -16.18
N ILE A 121 0.45 -8.92 -15.49
CA ILE A 121 0.49 -8.96 -14.01
C ILE A 121 1.96 -8.92 -13.58
N PHE A 122 2.38 -7.85 -12.90
CA PHE A 122 3.70 -7.76 -12.26
C PHE A 122 3.62 -8.05 -10.75
N LYS A 123 4.64 -8.72 -10.21
CA LYS A 123 4.88 -8.90 -8.78
C LYS A 123 6.36 -8.68 -8.43
#